data_AF-A0A842TNA7-F1
#
_entry.id   AF-A0A842TNA7-F1
#
_cell.length_a   1.000
_cell.length_b   1.000
_cell.length_c   1.000
_cell.angle_alpha   90.00
_cell.angle_beta   90.00
_cell.angle_gamma   90.00
#
_symmetry.space_group_name_H-M   'P 1'
#
loop_
_entity.id
_entity.type
_entity.pdbx_description
1 polymer ?
#
loop_
_entity_poly.entity_id
_entity_poly.type
_entity_poly.pdbx_seq_one_letter_code
_entity_poly.pdbx_strand_id
1 'polypeptide(L)' 'MTTKYEKESSQLIYVKWPKSKNLTCDCCGSPIKYLYNDGGRTVITLHGKINFYTCYYSCTNEECNFHDPFTLSHDIVLP' A
#
# COMPACT_ATOMS: atom_id res chain seq x y z
N MET A 1 -25.35 25.32 -22.33
CA MET A 1 -24.11 24.95 -21.62
C MET A 1 -24.53 24.09 -20.43
N THR A 2 -24.40 22.77 -20.54
CA THR A 2 -24.80 21.86 -19.47
C THR A 2 -23.54 21.43 -18.74
N THR A 3 -23.20 22.16 -17.69
CA THR A 3 -22.09 21.78 -16.79
C THR A 3 -22.55 20.54 -16.04
N LYS A 4 -22.14 19.36 -16.50
CA LYS A 4 -22.28 18.13 -15.73
C LYS A 4 -21.33 18.28 -14.55
N TYR A 5 -21.88 18.47 -13.35
CA TYR A 5 -21.12 18.32 -12.12
C TYR A 5 -20.81 16.83 -11.98
N GLU A 6 -19.64 16.41 -12.47
CA GLU A 6 -19.05 15.15 -12.10
C GLU A 6 -18.80 15.21 -10.60
N LYS A 7 -19.67 14.54 -9.84
CA LYS A 7 -19.46 14.27 -8.43
C LYS A 7 -18.15 13.50 -8.34
N GLU A 8 -17.09 14.18 -7.94
CA GLU A 8 -15.74 13.66 -7.84
C GLU A 8 -15.72 12.55 -6.77
N SER A 9 -16.08 11.33 -7.19
CA SER A 9 -16.08 10.14 -6.35
C SER A 9 -14.63 9.73 -6.16
N SER A 10 -14.00 10.20 -5.08
CA SER A 10 -12.68 9.72 -4.68
C SER A 10 -12.74 8.22 -4.40
N GLN A 11 -12.14 7.42 -5.29
CA GLN A 11 -12.02 5.98 -5.07
C GLN A 11 -10.89 5.72 -4.09
N LEU A 12 -11.11 4.88 -3.09
CA LEU A 12 -10.12 4.55 -2.09
C LEU A 12 -9.65 3.11 -2.25
N ILE A 13 -8.35 2.93 -2.48
CA ILE A 13 -7.73 1.64 -2.79
C ILE A 13 -6.62 1.34 -1.78
N TYR A 14 -6.71 0.16 -1.16
CA TYR A 14 -5.65 -0.39 -0.33
C TYR A 14 -4.88 -1.46 -1.11
N VAL A 15 -3.58 -1.23 -1.32
CA VAL A 15 -2.65 -2.25 -1.79
C VAL A 15 -2.11 -2.95 -0.55
N LYS A 16 -2.50 -4.21 -0.36
CA LYS A 16 -2.16 -5.00 0.83
C LYS A 16 -1.81 -6.41 0.43
N TRP A 17 -1.13 -7.12 1.32
CA TRP A 17 -0.84 -8.54 1.13
C TRP A 17 -2.15 -9.31 0.87
N PRO A 18 -2.16 -10.28 -0.06
CA PRO A 18 -3.33 -11.07 -0.36
C PRO A 18 -3.95 -11.64 0.93
N LYS A 19 -5.27 -11.48 1.07
CA LYS A 19 -6.01 -11.93 2.24
C LYS A 19 -6.17 -13.46 2.19
N SER A 20 -5.07 -14.19 2.41
CA SER A 20 -5.09 -15.64 2.56
C SER A 20 -5.34 -16.00 4.03
N LYS A 21 -5.80 -17.23 4.30
CA LYS A 21 -5.97 -17.73 5.68
C LYS A 21 -4.66 -17.67 6.49
N ASN A 22 -3.51 -17.75 5.80
CA ASN A 22 -2.17 -17.71 6.39
C ASN A 22 -1.32 -16.68 5.66
N LEU A 23 -1.27 -15.46 6.20
CA LEU A 23 -0.33 -14.42 5.78
C LEU A 23 1.09 -14.93 6.05
N THR A 24 1.77 -15.34 4.98
CA THR A 24 3.07 -15.99 5.02
C THR A 24 4.05 -15.26 4.12
N CYS A 25 5.32 -15.32 4.51
CA CYS A 25 6.43 -14.69 3.82
C CYS A 25 6.77 -15.50 2.58
N ASP A 26 6.78 -14.87 1.42
CA ASP A 26 7.13 -15.55 0.15
C ASP A 26 8.59 -16.03 0.10
N CYS A 27 9.46 -15.52 0.98
CA CYS A 27 10.87 -15.92 1.03
C CYS A 27 11.11 -17.17 1.90
N CYS A 28 10.50 -17.27 3.08
CA CYS A 28 10.82 -18.31 4.06
C CYS A 28 9.60 -19.07 4.59
N GLY A 29 8.38 -18.74 4.13
CA GLY A 29 7.13 -19.36 4.57
C GLY A 29 6.69 -19.02 5.99
N SER A 30 7.51 -18.30 6.76
CA SER A 30 7.16 -17.86 8.12
C SER A 30 6.03 -16.84 8.10
N PRO A 31 5.28 -16.66 9.19
CA PRO A 31 4.23 -15.65 9.27
C PRO A 31 4.76 -14.24 8.96
N ILE A 32 3.88 -13.38 8.45
CA ILE A 32 4.14 -11.94 8.33
C ILE A 32 3.22 -11.16 9.27
N LYS A 33 3.71 -10.04 9.78
CA LYS A 33 2.97 -9.10 10.61
C LYS A 33 2.78 -7.79 9.85
N TYR A 34 1.62 -7.16 10.03
CA TYR A 34 1.39 -5.80 9.56
C TYR A 34 2.29 -4.82 10.33
N LEU A 35 2.79 -3.79 9.64
CA LEU A 35 3.59 -2.72 10.24
C LEU A 35 2.85 -1.39 10.19
N TYR A 36 2.80 -0.77 9.00
CA TYR A 36 2.22 0.56 8.78
C TYR A 36 1.79 0.71 7.31
N ASN A 37 1.09 1.80 6.98
CA ASN A 37 0.86 2.20 5.60
C ASN A 37 1.70 3.42 5.23
N ASP A 38 1.85 3.71 3.93
CA ASP A 38 2.63 4.85 3.41
C ASP A 38 2.01 6.24 3.64
N GLY A 39 0.96 6.36 4.46
CA GLY A 39 0.21 7.61 4.60
C GLY A 39 -0.68 7.95 3.39
N GLY A 40 -0.55 7.18 2.31
CA GLY A 40 -1.32 7.29 1.09
C GLY A 40 -0.89 8.42 0.15
N ARG A 41 -1.36 8.32 -1.09
CA ARG A 41 -1.16 9.33 -2.14
C ARG A 41 -2.41 9.45 -3.01
N THR A 42 -2.67 10.65 -3.50
CA THR A 42 -3.75 10.88 -4.48
C THR A 42 -3.17 10.81 -5.89
N VAL A 43 -3.73 9.94 -6.72
CA VAL A 43 -3.40 9.80 -8.14
C VAL A 43 -4.56 10.33 -8.97
N ILE A 44 -4.28 11.23 -9.89
CA ILE A 44 -5.27 11.76 -10.83
C ILE A 44 -5.22 10.94 -12.12
N THR A 45 -6.34 10.35 -12.50
CA THR A 45 -6.46 9.54 -13.73
C THR A 45 -7.56 10.09 -14.63
N LEU A 46 -7.65 9.59 -15.87
CA LEU A 46 -8.76 9.90 -16.77
C LEU A 46 -10.14 9.47 -16.23
N HIS A 47 -10.17 8.57 -15.23
CA HIS A 47 -11.40 8.12 -14.56
C HIS A 47 -11.69 8.87 -13.25
N GLY A 48 -10.89 9.90 -12.93
CA GLY A 48 -11.02 10.69 -11.71
C GLY A 48 -9.88 10.46 -10.70
N LYS A 49 -10.08 11.01 -9.50
CA LYS A 49 -9.12 10.94 -8.39
C LYS A 49 -9.21 9.60 -7.65
N ILE A 50 -8.05 9.00 -7.39
CA ILE A 50 -7.91 7.78 -6.61
C ILE A 50 -6.98 8.04 -5.43
N ASN A 51 -7.42 7.72 -4.22
CA ASN A 51 -6.59 7.71 -3.03
C ASN A 51 -6.03 6.30 -2.82
N PHE A 52 -4.73 6.15 -3.01
CA PHE A 52 -4.00 4.89 -2.85
C PHE A 52 -3.30 4.84 -1.52
N TYR A 53 -3.41 3.72 -0.80
CA TYR A 53 -2.66 3.42 0.41
C TYR A 53 -1.93 2.09 0.25
N THR A 54 -0.62 2.08 0.47
CA THR A 54 0.17 0.85 0.46
C THR A 54 0.39 0.38 1.89
N CYS A 55 -0.05 -0.83 2.22
CA CYS A 55 0.17 -1.46 3.52
C CYS A 55 1.45 -2.31 3.49
N TYR A 56 2.36 -2.05 4.43
CA TYR A 56 3.61 -2.78 4.59
C TYR A 56 3.51 -3.83 5.69
N TYR A 57 4.27 -4.90 5.48
CA TYR A 57 4.34 -6.07 6.34
C TYR A 57 5.81 -6.45 6.52
N SER A 58 6.14 -7.10 7.63
CA SER A 58 7.44 -7.74 7.81
C SER A 58 7.33 -9.18 8.24
N CYS A 59 8.34 -9.96 7.90
CA CYS A 59 8.45 -11.35 8.31
C CYS A 59 8.74 -11.45 9.82
N THR A 60 8.12 -12.42 10.49
CA THR A 60 8.39 -12.67 11.91
C THR A 60 9.68 -13.46 12.15
N ASN A 61 10.28 -14.05 11.12
CA ASN A 61 11.57 -14.74 11.21
C ASN A 61 12.72 -13.73 11.14
N GLU A 62 13.47 -13.57 12.23
CA GLU A 62 14.58 -12.61 12.38
C GLU A 62 15.75 -12.87 11.42
N GLU A 63 15.92 -14.09 10.94
CA GLU A 63 16.98 -14.44 9.97
C GLU A 63 16.55 -14.20 8.51
N CYS A 64 15.29 -13.84 8.28
CA CYS A 64 14.78 -13.58 6.94
C CYS A 64 15.13 -12.17 6.49
N ASN A 65 15.57 -12.01 5.23
CA ASN A 65 15.82 -10.70 4.62
C ASN A 65 14.60 -9.74 4.63
N PHE A 66 13.39 -10.26 4.83
CA PHE A 66 12.15 -9.48 4.94
C PHE A 66 11.71 -9.22 6.39
N HIS A 67 12.54 -9.57 7.37
CA HIS A 67 12.30 -9.20 8.77
C HIS A 67 12.41 -7.69 8.96
N ASP A 68 13.50 -7.13 8.45
CA ASP A 68 13.73 -5.71 8.49
C ASP A 68 12.92 -5.05 7.37
N PRO A 69 12.00 -4.14 7.70
CA PRO A 69 11.30 -3.39 6.68
C PRO A 69 12.31 -2.54 5.91
N PHE A 70 12.16 -2.45 4.60
CA PHE A 70 12.90 -1.45 3.84
C PHE A 70 12.52 -0.07 4.39
N THR A 71 13.54 0.71 4.76
CA THR A 71 13.33 2.11 5.11
C THR A 71 13.19 2.88 3.81
N LEU A 72 12.00 3.43 3.55
CA LEU A 72 11.89 4.53 2.60
C LEU A 72 12.71 5.67 3.20
N SER A 73 13.86 5.99 2.60
CA SER A 73 14.50 7.27 2.85
C SER A 73 13.43 8.33 2.60
N HIS A 74 13.22 9.21 3.58
CA HIS A 74 12.22 10.29 3.54
C HIS A 74 12.38 11.24 2.33
N ASP A 75 13.43 11.04 1.52
CA ASP A 75 13.79 11.86 0.36
C ASP A 75 13.09 11.45 -0.95
N ILE A 76 12.23 10.42 -0.97
CA ILE A 76 11.33 10.22 -2.11
C ILE A 76 10.11 11.13 -1.93
N VAL A 77 10.35 12.44 -2.04
CA VAL A 77 9.30 13.38 -2.44
C VAL A 77 8.97 13.01 -3.89
N LEU A 78 7.91 12.22 -4.07
CA LEU A 78 7.34 11.99 -5.39
C LEU A 78 6.92 13.37 -5.95
N PRO A 79 7.46 13.78 -7.12
CA PRO A 79 7.07 15.04 -7.76
C PRO A 79 5.60 15.06 -8.19
#